data_AF-A0A7Z1HLK8-F1
#
_entry.id   AF-A0A7Z1HLK8-F1
#
_cell.length_a   1.000
_cell.length_b   1.000
_cell.length_c   1.000
_cell.angle_alpha   90.00
_cell.angle_beta   90.00
_cell.angle_gamma   90.00
#
_symmetry.space_group_name_H-M   'P 1'
#
loop_
_entity.id
_entity.type
_entity.pdbx_description
1 polymer ?
#
loop_
_entity_poly.entity_id
_entity_poly.type
_entity_poly.pdbx_seq_one_letter_code
_entity_poly.pdbx_strand_id
1 'polypeptide(L)' 'MNEFAVKKSNILTQYDIDNLLNRFGGKTSSYIEIVDVQKNNQIIEKYPLLSDVSRSCDMFDIAINTK' A
#
# COMPACT_ATOMS: atom_id res chain seq x y z
N MET A 1 28.49 -11.10 -19.75
CA MET A 1 27.31 -10.86 -18.88
C MET A 1 27.37 -9.39 -18.49
N ASN A 2 26.52 -8.55 -19.07
CA ASN A 2 26.44 -7.15 -18.66
C ASN A 2 25.51 -7.08 -17.45
N GLU A 3 26.08 -6.91 -16.26
CA GLU A 3 25.33 -6.49 -15.09
C GLU A 3 24.82 -5.08 -15.37
N PHE A 4 23.58 -4.98 -15.85
CA PHE A 4 22.84 -3.74 -15.74
C PHE A 4 22.65 -3.50 -14.25
N ALA A 5 23.51 -2.68 -13.66
CA ALA A 5 23.25 -2.09 -12.36
C ALA A 5 21.97 -1.26 -12.51
N VAL A 6 20.82 -1.90 -12.28
CA VAL A 6 19.54 -1.21 -12.21
C VAL A 6 19.65 -0.27 -11.03
N LYS A 7 19.92 0.99 -11.33
CA LYS A 7 19.93 2.06 -10.33
C LYS A 7 18.60 1.95 -9.60
N LYS A 8 18.62 1.65 -8.29
CA LYS A 8 17.40 1.63 -7.48
C LYS A 8 16.74 3.01 -7.59
N SER A 9 15.74 3.11 -8.46
CA SER A 9 14.90 4.27 -8.61
C SER A 9 13.78 4.14 -7.59
N ASN A 10 13.62 5.16 -6.75
CA ASN A 10 12.46 5.27 -5.86
C ASN A 10 11.25 5.89 -6.57
N ILE A 11 11.35 6.12 -7.89
CA ILE A 11 10.30 6.71 -8.71
C ILE A 11 9.68 5.59 -9.54
N LEU A 12 8.38 5.38 -9.34
CA LEU A 12 7.56 4.51 -10.19
C LEU A 12 7.41 5.17 -11.57
N THR A 13 7.72 4.44 -12.63
CA THR A 13 7.45 4.90 -14.00
C THR A 13 5.99 4.60 -14.38
N GLN A 14 5.51 5.19 -15.48
CA GLN A 14 4.17 4.87 -15.99
C GLN A 14 4.02 3.37 -16.32
N TYR A 15 5.09 2.73 -16.80
CA TYR A 15 5.11 1.29 -17.07
C TYR A 15 4.94 0.47 -15.78
N ASP A 16 5.59 0.88 -14.69
CA ASP A 16 5.45 0.22 -13.39
C ASP A 16 4.02 0.35 -12.87
N ILE A 17 3.44 1.55 -13.00
CA ILE A 17 2.04 1.82 -12.62
C ILE A 17 1.10 0.93 -13.45
N ASP A 18 1.22 0.92 -14.78
CA ASP A 18 0.35 0.12 -15.65
C ASP A 18 0.44 -1.40 -15.34
N ASN A 19 1.64 -1.88 -15.02
CA ASN A 19 1.84 -3.25 -14.57
C ASN A 19 1.16 -3.55 -13.23
N LEU A 20 1.24 -2.64 -12.26
CA LEU A 20 0.53 -2.79 -10.99
C LEU A 20 -0.98 -2.83 -11.21
N LEU A 21 -1.51 -1.92 -12.04
CA LEU A 21 -2.95 -1.86 -12.34
C LEU A 21 -3.46 -3.09 -13.10
N ASN A 22 -2.63 -3.66 -13.98
CA ASN A 22 -2.96 -4.92 -14.66
C ASN A 22 -3.03 -6.11 -13.69
N ARG A 23 -2.13 -6.16 -12.70
CA ARG A 23 -2.02 -7.28 -11.77
C ARG A 23 -3.07 -7.24 -10.66
N PHE A 24 -3.34 -6.05 -10.14
CA PHE A 24 -4.18 -5.86 -8.95
C PHE A 24 -5.53 -5.20 -9.25
N GLY A 25 -5.80 -4.88 -10.52
CA GLY A 25 -6.99 -4.15 -10.93
C GLY A 25 -6.88 -2.65 -10.68
N GLY A 26 -7.98 -1.91 -10.88
CA GLY A 26 -8.05 -0.47 -10.65
C GLY A 26 -7.92 0.41 -11.88
N LYS A 27 -7.70 -0.15 -13.08
CA LYS A 27 -7.66 0.64 -14.35
C LYS A 27 -8.91 1.49 -14.61
N THR A 28 -10.05 1.06 -14.09
CA THR A 28 -11.33 1.76 -14.22
C THR A 28 -11.66 2.64 -13.01
N SER A 29 -10.80 2.67 -11.99
CA SER A 29 -11.00 3.49 -10.79
C SER A 29 -10.64 4.94 -11.08
N SER A 30 -11.46 5.87 -10.59
CA SER A 30 -11.21 7.31 -10.69
C SER A 30 -10.02 7.78 -9.84
N TYR A 31 -9.63 6.97 -8.85
CA TYR A 31 -8.52 7.23 -7.96
C TYR A 31 -7.88 5.91 -7.54
N ILE A 32 -6.54 5.91 -7.45
CA ILE A 32 -5.76 4.76 -7.04
C ILE A 32 -4.63 5.28 -6.14
N GLU A 33 -4.52 4.69 -4.96
CA GLU A 33 -3.43 4.95 -4.04
C GLU A 33 -2.51 3.73 -4.01
N ILE A 34 -1.20 3.96 -4.17
CA ILE A 34 -0.18 2.92 -4.04
C ILE A 34 0.58 3.20 -2.75
N VAL A 35 0.44 2.31 -1.77
CA VAL A 35 1.05 2.46 -0.45
C VAL A 35 2.00 1.31 -0.15
N ASP A 36 3.08 1.61 0.57
CA ASP A 36 3.97 0.59 1.14
C ASP A 36 3.39 0.11 2.48
N VAL A 37 2.62 -0.98 2.42
CA VAL A 37 1.91 -1.53 3.58
C VAL A 37 2.89 -1.92 4.70
N GLN A 38 4.04 -2.49 4.36
CA GLN A 38 5.01 -2.92 5.38
C GLN A 38 5.62 -1.72 6.10
N LYS A 39 6.01 -0.68 5.35
CA LYS A 39 6.52 0.56 5.94
C LYS A 39 5.46 1.28 6.77
N ASN A 40 4.21 1.31 6.29
CA ASN A 40 3.10 1.90 7.02
C ASN A 40 2.85 1.17 8.35
N ASN A 41 2.84 -0.18 8.35
CA ASN A 41 2.68 -0.96 9.56
C ASN A 41 3.80 -0.69 10.58
N GLN A 42 5.05 -0.60 10.13
CA GLN A 42 6.18 -0.24 11.00
C GLN A 42 6.02 1.16 11.62
N ILE A 43 5.48 2.12 10.86
CA ILE A 43 5.21 3.48 11.37
C ILE A 43 4.07 3.43 12.41
N ILE A 44 2.99 2.71 12.13
CA ILE A 44 1.84 2.57 13.04
C ILE A 44 2.28 1.95 14.37
N GLU A 45 3.05 0.86 14.33
CA GLU A 45 3.56 0.18 15.53
C GLU A 45 4.53 1.04 16.36
N LYS A 46 5.30 1.91 15.68
CA LYS A 46 6.27 2.78 16.35
C LYS A 46 5.61 3.86 17.22
N TYR A 47 4.40 4.28 16.88
CA TYR A 47 3.72 5.38 17.57
C TYR A 47 2.46 4.88 18.29
N PRO A 48 2.43 4.87 19.64
CA PRO A 48 1.34 4.28 20.42
C PRO A 48 -0.05 4.81 20.03
N LEU A 49 -0.19 6.13 19.85
CA LEU A 49 -1.46 6.73 19.43
C LEU A 49 -1.96 6.22 18.07
N LEU A 50 -1.06 6.04 17.09
CA LEU A 50 -1.43 5.50 15.79
C LEU A 50 -1.82 4.03 15.89
N SER A 51 -1.13 3.27 16.74
CA SER A 51 -1.45 1.86 16.98
C SER A 51 -2.83 1.68 17.63
N ASP A 52 -3.21 2.55 18.58
CA ASP A 52 -4.50 2.51 19.25
C ASP A 52 -5.64 2.89 18.29
N VAL A 53 -5.42 3.91 17.44
CA VAL A 53 -6.37 4.29 16.39
C VAL A 53 -6.54 3.17 15.37
N SER A 54 -5.45 2.57 14.89
CA SER A 54 -5.50 1.46 13.92
C SER A 54 -6.33 0.29 14.44
N ARG A 55 -6.09 -0.14 15.69
CA ARG A 55 -6.84 -1.22 16.33
C ARG A 55 -8.33 -0.89 16.48
N SER A 56 -8.66 0.37 16.76
CA SER A 56 -10.04 0.82 16.84
C SER A 56 -10.74 0.71 15.48
N CYS A 57 -10.09 1.15 14.40
CA CYS A 57 -10.62 1.02 13.04
C CYS A 57 -10.88 -0.44 12.64
N ASP A 58 -9.94 -1.35 12.94
CA ASP A 58 -10.09 -2.78 12.65
C ASP A 58 -11.31 -3.39 13.37
N MET A 59 -11.59 -2.94 14.60
CA MET A 59 -12.79 -3.38 15.35
C MET A 59 -14.09 -2.85 14.73
N PHE A 60 -14.09 -1.66 14.14
CA PHE A 60 -15.26 -1.13 13.42
C PHE A 60 -15.55 -1.91 12.13
N ASP A 61 -14.53 -2.31 11.37
CA ASP A 61 -14.71 -3.07 10.14
C ASP A 61 -15.27 -4.48 10.38
N ILE A 62 -14.91 -5.12 11.50
CA ILE A 62 -15.51 -6.38 11.93
C ILE A 62 -16.99 -6.19 12.29
N ALA A 63 -17.32 -5.11 13.01
CA ALA A 63 -18.69 -4.85 13.46
C ALA A 63 -19.67 -4.60 12.30
N ILE A 64 -19.20 -4.06 11.17
CA ILE A 64 -20.02 -3.79 9.99
C ILE A 64 -20.21 -5.04 9.12
N ASN A 65 -19.21 -5.92 9.03
CA ASN A 65 -19.24 -7.13 8.20
C ASN A 65 -19.92 -8.36 8.86
N THR A 66 -20.44 -8.21 10.09
CA THR A 66 -21.16 -9.30 10.79
C THR A 66 -22.69 -9.16 10.72
N LYS A 67 -23.24 -8.43 9.73
CA LYS A 67 -24.68 -8.28 9.50
C LYS A 67 -25.14 -8.95 8.20
#